data_AF-A0A3D4HVA6-F1
#
_entry.id   AF-A0A3D4HVA6-F1
#
_cell.length_a   1.000
_cell.length_b   1.000
_cell.length_c   1.000
_cell.angle_alpha   90.00
_cell.angle_beta   90.00
_cell.angle_gamma   90.00
#
_symmetry.space_group_name_H-M   'P 1'
#
loop_
_entity.id
_entity.type
_entity.pdbx_description
1 polymer ?
#
loop_
_entity_poly.entity_id
_entity_poly.type
_entity_poly.pdbx_seq_one_letter_code
_entity_poly.pdbx_strand_id
1 'polypeptide(L)'
;IVVDTHVKRISNRLGFTKEEDPVKIEFDLMDLLPREQWILYNIQIIALGRSICTARNPKCSACFLREDCIYYKNSQREKIN
;
A
#
# COMPACT_ATOMS: atom_id res chain seq x y z
N ILE A 1 3.45 -13.27 5.06
CA ILE A 1 3.33 -11.81 5.32
C ILE A 1 1.96 -11.61 5.94
N VAL A 2 1.83 -11.01 7.13
CA VAL A 2 0.51 -10.90 7.77
C VAL A 2 -0.30 -9.77 7.14
N VAL A 3 -1.45 -10.08 6.54
CA VAL A 3 -2.28 -9.06 5.88
C VAL A 3 -3.34 -8.54 6.85
N ASP A 4 -3.04 -7.38 7.46
CA ASP A 4 -4.02 -6.60 8.23
C ASP A 4 -4.72 -5.52 7.38
N THR A 5 -5.53 -4.68 8.02
CA THR A 5 -6.25 -3.59 7.32
C THR A 5 -5.34 -2.50 6.73
N HIS A 6 -4.13 -2.31 7.28
CA HIS A 6 -3.15 -1.36 6.77
C HIS A 6 -2.44 -1.95 5.55
N VAL A 7 -1.94 -3.18 5.68
CA VAL A 7 -1.26 -3.93 4.62
C VAL A 7 -2.19 -4.11 3.43
N LYS A 8 -3.41 -4.60 3.64
CA LYS A 8 -4.42 -4.74 2.58
C LYS A 8 -4.62 -3.43 1.82
N ARG A 9 -4.91 -2.34 2.52
CA ARG A 9 -5.21 -1.04 1.92
C ARG A 9 -4.02 -0.47 1.15
N ILE A 10 -2.83 -0.51 1.75
CA ILE A 10 -1.65 0.14 1.19
C ILE A 10 -1.09 -0.67 0.04
N SER A 11 -1.02 -2.00 0.13
CA SER A 11 -0.60 -2.86 -0.98
C SER A 11 -1.49 -2.65 -2.21
N ASN A 12 -2.81 -2.55 -2.02
CA ASN A 12 -3.74 -2.20 -3.11
C ASN A 12 -3.51 -0.78 -3.66
N ARG A 13 -3.30 0.23 -2.81
CA ARG A 13 -3.05 1.61 -3.25
C ARG A 13 -1.72 1.78 -4.01
N LEU A 14 -0.69 1.05 -3.58
CA LEU A 14 0.61 1.02 -4.25
C LEU A 14 0.57 0.20 -5.53
N GLY A 15 -0.44 -0.66 -5.71
CA GLY A 15 -0.61 -1.48 -6.90
C GLY A 15 0.14 -2.80 -6.86
N PHE A 16 0.53 -3.27 -5.68
CA PHE A 16 1.20 -4.57 -5.51
C PHE A 16 0.24 -5.76 -5.65
N THR A 17 -1.06 -5.51 -5.52
CA THR A 17 -2.11 -6.50 -5.68
C THR A 17 -3.39 -5.80 -6.16
N LYS A 18 -4.31 -6.57 -6.74
CA LYS A 18 -5.69 -6.18 -7.04
C LYS A 18 -6.70 -7.05 -6.28
N GLU A 19 -6.22 -7.93 -5.42
CA GLU A 19 -7.03 -8.89 -4.69
C GLU A 19 -7.63 -8.24 -3.44
N GLU A 20 -8.80 -8.73 -3.05
CA GLU A 20 -9.49 -8.33 -1.83
C GLU A 20 -9.35 -9.36 -0.70
N ASP A 21 -9.07 -10.61 -1.07
CA ASP A 21 -8.90 -11.71 -0.13
C ASP A 21 -7.51 -11.62 0.55
N PRO A 22 -7.43 -11.56 1.90
CA PRO A 22 -6.16 -11.44 2.60
C PRO A 22 -5.16 -12.56 2.29
N VAL A 23 -5.62 -13.79 2.04
CA VAL A 23 -4.76 -14.94 1.73
C VAL A 23 -4.13 -14.76 0.36
N LYS A 24 -4.90 -14.32 -0.63
CA LYS A 24 -4.35 -14.03 -1.96
C LYS A 24 -3.36 -12.86 -1.94
N ILE A 25 -3.70 -11.79 -1.21
CA ILE A 25 -2.79 -10.65 -1.02
C ILE A 25 -1.49 -11.10 -0.36
N GLU A 26 -1.56 -12.01 0.61
CA GLU A 26 -0.37 -12.57 1.25
C GLU A 26 0.54 -13.25 0.22
N PHE A 27 -0.02 -14.11 -0.66
CA PHE A 27 0.74 -14.77 -1.72
C PHE A 27 1.35 -13.77 -2.72
N ASP A 28 0.59 -12.79 -3.20
CA ASP A 28 1.10 -11.75 -4.10
C ASP A 28 2.31 -11.01 -3.50
N LEU A 29 2.23 -10.70 -2.20
CA LEU A 29 3.32 -10.01 -1.51
C LEU A 29 4.53 -10.93 -1.23
N MET A 30 4.30 -12.22 -1.01
CA MET A 30 5.39 -13.21 -0.86
C MET A 30 6.18 -13.37 -2.16
N ASP A 31 5.50 -13.34 -3.30
CA ASP A 31 6.13 -13.45 -4.62
C ASP A 31 6.89 -12.16 -4.99
N LEU A 32 6.41 -11.01 -4.53
CA LEU A 32 7.02 -9.70 -4.82
C LEU A 32 8.22 -9.37 -3.93
N LEU A 33 8.21 -9.79 -2.65
CA LEU A 33 9.17 -9.35 -1.63
C LEU A 33 10.10 -10.49 -1.19
N PRO A 34 11.42 -10.24 -1.04
CA PRO A 34 12.34 -11.20 -0.44
C PRO A 34 11.88 -11.62 0.96
N ARG A 35 12.06 -12.90 1.30
CA ARG A 35 11.55 -13.50 2.55
C ARG A 35 12.03 -12.77 3.80
N GLU A 36 13.25 -12.26 3.78
CA GLU A 36 13.89 -11.54 4.88
C GLU A 36 13.21 -10.19 5.15
N GLN A 37 12.52 -9.62 4.16
CA GLN A 37 11.86 -8.31 4.26
C GLN A 37 10.41 -8.41 4.75
N TRP A 38 9.83 -9.61 4.85
CA TRP A 38 8.41 -9.77 5.16
C TRP A 38 7.99 -9.12 6.48
N ILE A 39 8.79 -9.26 7.54
CA ILE A 39 8.50 -8.65 8.84
C ILE A 39 8.67 -7.14 8.77
N LEU A 40 9.77 -6.69 8.15
CA LEU A 40 10.06 -5.27 8.02
C LEU A 40 8.99 -4.53 7.22
N TYR A 41 8.53 -5.12 6.13
CA TYR A 41 7.44 -4.60 5.31
C TYR A 41 6.18 -4.37 6.15
N ASN A 42 5.77 -5.36 6.96
CA ASN A 42 4.60 -5.21 7.84
C ASN A 42 4.73 -3.99 8.77
N ILE A 43 5.85 -3.86 9.47
CA ILE A 43 6.09 -2.75 10.41
C ILE A 43 6.04 -1.41 9.68
N GLN A 44 6.73 -1.29 8.55
CA GLN A 44 6.80 -0.06 7.77
C GLN A 44 5.44 0.35 7.20
N ILE A 45 4.67 -0.61 6.69
CA ILE A 45 3.36 -0.35 6.10
C ILE A 45 2.33 0.03 7.16
N ILE A 46 2.36 -0.60 8.32
CA ILE A 46 1.52 -0.20 9.46
C ILE A 46 1.87 1.24 9.90
N ALA A 47 3.16 1.56 10.05
CA ALA A 47 3.61 2.90 10.42
C ALA A 47 3.18 3.96 9.38
N LEU A 48 3.37 3.67 8.10
CA LEU A 48 2.94 4.52 6.99
C LEU A 48 1.41 4.71 7.02
N GLY A 49 0.65 3.64 7.25
CA GLY A 49 -0.80 3.66 7.26
C GLY A 49 -1.43 4.37 8.44
N ARG A 50 -0.68 4.54 9.54
CA ARG A 50 -1.09 5.32 10.71
C ARG A 50 -0.75 6.80 10.58
N SER A 51 0.36 7.15 9.92
CA SER A 51 0.90 8.52 9.90
C SER A 51 0.57 9.31 8.63
N ILE A 52 0.67 8.68 7.45
CA ILE A 52 0.63 9.36 6.13
C ILE A 52 -0.50 8.77 5.27
N CYS A 53 -0.48 7.46 5.01
CA CYS A 53 -1.43 6.79 4.13
C CYS A 53 -2.68 6.31 4.91
N THR A 54 -3.33 7.25 5.59
CA THR A 54 -4.54 7.01 6.39
C THR A 54 -5.70 6.53 5.52
N ALA A 55 -6.67 5.84 6.12
CA ALA A 55 -7.84 5.33 5.39
C ALA A 55 -8.64 6.46 4.75
N ARG A 56 -8.90 7.53 5.51
CA ARG A 56 -9.58 8.75 5.08
C ARG A 56 -8.56 9.87 4.90
N ASN A 57 -8.65 10.58 3.77
CA ASN A 57 -7.79 11.72 3.40
C ASN A 57 -6.27 11.49 3.63
N PRO A 58 -5.64 10.55 2.89
CA PRO A 58 -4.21 10.30 3.01
C PRO A 58 -3.40 11.56 2.65
N LYS A 59 -2.31 11.80 3.37
CA LYS A 59 -1.41 12.94 3.17
C LYS A 59 -0.47 12.72 1.98
N CYS A 60 -1.02 12.49 0.79
CA CYS A 60 -0.26 12.11 -0.40
C CYS A 60 0.82 13.14 -0.79
N SER A 61 0.58 14.43 -0.54
CA SER A 61 1.58 15.49 -0.79
C SER A 61 2.85 15.35 0.04
N ALA A 62 2.77 14.72 1.21
CA ALA A 62 3.88 14.46 2.12
C ALA A 62 4.38 13.01 2.07
N CYS A 63 3.86 12.18 1.16
CA CYS A 63 4.23 10.78 1.05
C CYS A 63 5.48 10.63 0.18
N PHE A 64 6.52 9.99 0.72
CA PHE A 64 7.75 9.72 -0.03
C PHE A 64 7.58 8.72 -1.18
N LEU A 65 6.48 7.95 -1.21
CA LEU A 65 6.12 7.04 -2.31
C LEU A 65 5.20 7.69 -3.36
N ARG A 66 4.93 9.00 -3.26
CA ARG A 66 3.94 9.70 -4.09
C ARG A 66 4.15 9.49 -5.58
N GLU A 67 5.40 9.59 -6.04
CA GLU A 67 5.74 9.52 -7.47
C GLU A 67 5.65 8.10 -8.04
N ASP A 68 5.60 7.08 -7.19
CA ASP A 68 5.44 5.67 -7.60
C ASP A 68 4.03 5.12 -7.30
N CYS A 69 3.26 5.80 -6.45
CA CYS A 69 1.95 5.34 -5.98
C CYS A 69 0.86 5.43 -7.07
N ILE A 70 0.31 4.27 -7.46
CA ILE A 70 -0.78 4.18 -8.45
C ILE A 70 -2.04 4.94 -7.98
N TYR A 71 -2.43 4.80 -6.71
CA TYR A 71 -3.59 5.51 -6.16
C TYR A 71 -3.45 7.03 -6.30
N TYR A 72 -2.25 7.58 -6.02
CA TYR A 72 -2.02 9.01 -6.17
C TYR A 72 -2.12 9.43 -7.64
N LYS A 73 -1.44 8.72 -8.55
CA LYS A 73 -1.47 9.01 -9.99
C LYS A 73 -2.90 9.01 -10.55
N ASN A 74 -3.73 8.04 -10.15
CA ASN A 74 -5.13 7.97 -10.56
C ASN A 74 -5.95 9.15 -10.01
N SER A 75 -5.76 9.51 -8.73
CA SER A 75 -6.44 10.65 -8.11
C SER A 75 -6.10 12.01 -8.76
N GLN A 76 -4.94 12.13 -9.42
CA GLN A 76 -4.59 13.35 -10.16
C GLN A 76 -5.23 13.35 -11.56
N ARG A 77 -5.31 12.20 -12.24
CA ARG A 77 -5.96 12.09 -13.55
C ARG A 77 -7.44 12.51 -13.49
N GLU A 78 -8.14 12.12 -12.42
CA GLU A 78 -9.54 12.51 -12.20
C GLU A 78 -9.75 14.02 -11.96
N LYS A 79 -8.70 14.77 -11.61
CA LYS A 79 -8.79 16.23 -11.39
C LYS A 79 -8.53 17.06 -12.64
N ILE A 80 -7.99 16.44 -13.68
CA ILE A 80 -7.63 17.09 -14.95
C ILE A 80 -8.74 16.90 -16.00
N ASN A 81 -9.59 15.88 -15.82
CA ASN A 81 -10.84 15.69 -16.56
C ASN A 81 -12.00 16.43 -15.90
#